data_AF-C4K8T4-F1
#
_entry.id   AF-C4K8T4-F1
#
_cell.length_a   1.000
_cell.length_b   1.000
_cell.length_c   1.000
_cell.angle_alpha   90.00
_cell.angle_beta   90.00
_cell.angle_gamma   90.00
#
_symmetry.space_group_name_H-M   'P 1'
#
loop_
_entity.id
_entity.type
_entity.pdbx_description
1 polymer ?
#
loop_
_entity_poly.entity_id
_entity_poly.type
_entity_poly.pdbx_seq_one_letter_code
_entity_poly.pdbx_strand_id
1 'polypeptide(L)'
;MGVEMQEILNVLPLVTDIQLLKSSNTIEFILDNVQAQAKDYQHSVCVGLLLCEEKILYDVIFKHISLLFASLEEAQDYGLELRKKHWWLWCRADGDIGTNVEQMASILDQLLSFRHYLISLISNHSKN
;
A
#
# COMPACT_ATOMS: atom_id res chain seq x y z
N MET A 1 2.59 19.96 -3.30
CA MET A 1 1.86 18.69 -3.51
C MET A 1 2.79 17.52 -3.75
N GLY A 2 3.16 17.10 -4.98
CA GLY A 2 4.09 15.95 -5.15
C GLY A 2 5.48 16.12 -4.50
N VAL A 3 5.94 17.36 -4.30
CA VAL A 3 7.23 17.69 -3.67
C VAL A 3 7.19 17.53 -2.14
N GLU A 4 6.11 17.95 -1.48
CA GLU A 4 5.97 17.88 -0.01
C GLU A 4 5.88 16.42 0.48
N MET A 5 5.12 15.58 -0.22
CA MET A 5 5.07 14.15 0.08
C MET A 5 6.42 13.47 -0.14
N GLN A 6 7.18 13.90 -1.14
CA GLN A 6 8.53 13.38 -1.37
C GLN A 6 9.47 13.75 -0.20
N GLU A 7 9.39 14.98 0.30
CA GLU A 7 10.16 15.44 1.46
C GLU A 7 9.83 14.63 2.72
N ILE A 8 8.55 14.30 2.94
CA ILE A 8 8.14 13.43 4.04
C ILE A 8 8.72 12.02 3.89
N LEU A 9 8.59 11.42 2.72
CA LEU A 9 9.12 10.07 2.46
C LEU A 9 10.64 10.03 2.65
N ASN A 10 11.36 11.09 2.28
CA ASN A 10 12.83 11.19 2.42
C ASN A 10 13.33 11.15 3.87
N VAL A 11 12.50 11.51 4.86
CA VAL A 11 12.91 11.53 6.27
C VAL A 11 12.54 10.25 7.02
N LEU A 12 11.83 9.32 6.38
CA LEU A 12 11.39 8.08 7.01
C LEU A 12 12.46 6.98 6.86
N PRO A 13 12.89 6.33 7.96
CA PRO A 13 14.09 5.49 7.97
C PRO A 13 13.97 4.19 7.16
N LEU A 14 12.76 3.67 6.97
CA LEU A 14 12.51 2.44 6.20
C LEU A 14 12.20 2.70 4.72
N VAL A 15 12.16 3.97 4.31
CA VAL A 15 11.86 4.39 2.96
C VAL A 15 13.16 4.69 2.21
N THR A 16 13.33 4.05 1.06
CA THR A 16 14.53 4.17 0.22
C THR A 16 14.13 4.24 -1.26
N ASP A 17 15.10 4.54 -2.14
CA ASP A 17 14.93 4.53 -3.60
C ASP A 17 13.73 5.34 -4.12
N ILE A 18 13.54 6.54 -3.57
CA ILE A 18 12.39 7.41 -3.88
C ILE A 18 12.54 8.05 -5.27
N GLN A 19 11.53 7.86 -6.12
CA GLN A 19 11.46 8.41 -7.47
C GLN A 19 10.09 9.05 -7.76
N LEU A 20 10.07 10.33 -8.12
CA LEU A 20 8.88 11.01 -8.60
C LEU A 20 8.65 10.73 -10.10
N LEU A 21 7.51 10.11 -10.43
CA LEU A 21 7.04 9.95 -11.81
C LEU A 21 6.35 11.23 -12.27
N LYS A 22 7.10 12.06 -13.01
CA LYS A 22 6.65 13.37 -13.52
C LYS A 22 5.35 13.31 -14.34
N SER A 23 4.99 12.15 -14.87
CA SER A 23 3.80 11.94 -15.70
C SER A 23 2.51 11.64 -14.92
N SER A 24 2.55 11.35 -13.61
CA SER A 24 1.38 10.76 -12.94
C SER A 24 1.16 11.11 -11.46
N ASN A 25 1.75 12.19 -10.92
CA ASN A 25 1.66 12.54 -9.48
C ASN A 25 1.91 11.32 -8.55
N THR A 26 2.76 10.41 -9.01
CA THR A 26 3.06 9.14 -8.34
C THR A 26 4.50 9.19 -7.88
N ILE A 27 4.74 8.83 -6.64
CA ILE A 27 6.07 8.58 -6.10
C ILE A 27 6.22 7.08 -5.97
N GLU A 28 7.27 6.52 -6.57
CA GLU A 28 7.69 5.14 -6.34
C GLU A 28 8.81 5.13 -5.29
N PHE A 29 8.85 4.11 -4.45
CA PHE A 29 9.87 3.95 -3.42
C PHE A 29 9.96 2.49 -2.98
N ILE A 30 10.95 2.17 -2.15
CA ILE A 30 11.07 0.91 -1.45
C ILE A 30 10.78 1.14 0.04
N LEU A 31 9.83 0.39 0.61
CA LEU A 31 9.52 0.35 2.03
C LEU A 31 9.91 -1.02 2.59
N ASP A 32 10.91 -1.10 3.48
CA ASP A 32 11.36 -2.36 4.08
C ASP A 32 11.52 -3.51 3.04
N ASN A 33 12.27 -3.23 1.96
CA ASN A 33 12.50 -4.14 0.83
C ASN A 33 11.26 -4.51 -0.01
N VAL A 34 10.14 -3.81 0.18
CA VAL A 34 8.91 -3.98 -0.59
C VAL A 34 8.74 -2.81 -1.55
N GLN A 35 8.41 -3.12 -2.81
CA GLN A 35 8.08 -2.07 -3.77
C GLN A 35 6.79 -1.36 -3.36
N ALA A 36 6.85 -0.04 -3.31
CA ALA A 36 5.80 0.83 -2.80
C ALA A 36 5.52 2.00 -3.75
N GLN A 37 4.31 2.55 -3.62
CA GLN A 37 3.89 3.73 -4.36
C GLN A 37 3.02 4.63 -3.51
N ALA A 38 3.14 5.93 -3.70
CA ALA A 38 2.19 6.92 -3.19
C ALA A 38 1.63 7.74 -4.35
N LYS A 39 0.31 7.96 -4.36
CA LYS A 39 -0.39 8.75 -5.37
C LYS A 39 -1.15 9.88 -4.68
N ASP A 40 -0.94 11.08 -5.17
CA ASP A 40 -1.64 12.28 -4.71
C ASP A 40 -2.85 12.58 -5.62
N TYR A 41 -4.05 12.52 -5.05
CA TYR A 41 -5.33 12.82 -5.71
C TYR A 41 -5.88 14.21 -5.31
N GLN A 42 -5.03 15.12 -4.84
CA GLN A 42 -5.32 16.47 -4.35
C GLN A 42 -6.08 16.53 -3.02
N HIS A 43 -7.09 15.67 -2.84
CA HIS A 43 -7.93 15.62 -1.64
C HIS A 43 -7.70 14.37 -0.79
N SER A 44 -6.89 13.44 -1.29
CA SER A 44 -6.47 12.23 -0.59
C SER A 44 -5.15 11.75 -1.14
N VAL A 45 -4.45 10.98 -0.33
CA VAL A 45 -3.25 10.24 -0.73
C VAL A 45 -3.59 8.76 -0.70
N CYS A 46 -3.20 8.02 -1.72
CA CYS A 46 -3.24 6.55 -1.66
C CYS A 46 -1.83 6.02 -1.62
N VAL A 47 -1.53 5.18 -0.63
CA VAL A 47 -0.24 4.50 -0.50
C VAL A 47 -0.45 3.02 -0.75
N GLY A 48 0.42 2.39 -1.53
CA GLY A 48 0.29 1.01 -1.94
C GLY A 48 1.59 0.24 -1.86
N LEU A 49 1.49 -1.03 -1.46
CA LEU A 49 2.59 -1.99 -1.44
C LEU A 49 2.32 -3.12 -2.42
N LEU A 50 3.38 -3.61 -3.07
CA LEU A 50 3.33 -4.83 -3.84
C LEU A 50 3.00 -6.02 -2.92
N LEU A 51 1.87 -6.69 -3.18
CA LEU A 51 1.41 -7.83 -2.39
C LEU A 51 2.01 -9.15 -2.92
N CYS A 52 1.64 -9.54 -4.14
CA CYS A 52 2.08 -10.80 -4.76
C CYS A 52 1.84 -10.80 -6.28
N GLU A 53 2.36 -11.81 -6.98
CA GLU A 53 2.03 -12.05 -8.40
C GLU A 53 0.57 -12.52 -8.56
N GLU A 54 -0.05 -12.19 -9.68
CA GLU A 54 -1.45 -12.52 -10.02
C GLU A 54 -1.79 -14.00 -9.78
N LYS A 55 -0.90 -14.90 -10.22
CA LYS A 55 -1.08 -16.35 -10.18
C LYS A 55 -1.14 -16.94 -8.76
N ILE A 56 -0.77 -16.17 -7.75
CA ILE A 56 -0.70 -16.60 -6.35
C ILE A 56 -2.07 -16.45 -5.67
N LEU A 57 -2.86 -15.47 -6.08
CA LEU A 57 -4.13 -15.14 -5.42
C LEU A 57 -5.29 -15.88 -6.09
N TYR A 58 -5.59 -17.10 -5.61
CA TYR A 58 -6.71 -17.89 -6.11
C TYR A 58 -8.08 -17.38 -5.58
N ASP A 59 -9.16 -17.71 -6.30
CA ASP A 59 -10.53 -17.23 -6.03
C ASP A 59 -10.97 -17.32 -4.56
N VAL A 60 -10.60 -18.39 -3.86
CA VAL A 60 -10.99 -18.60 -2.45
C VAL A 60 -10.31 -17.58 -1.53
N ILE A 61 -9.01 -17.32 -1.76
CA ILE A 61 -8.24 -16.35 -0.97
C ILE A 61 -8.71 -14.93 -1.29
N PHE A 62 -8.92 -14.60 -2.56
CA PHE A 62 -9.44 -13.30 -2.96
C PHE A 62 -10.80 -13.00 -2.32
N LYS A 63 -11.72 -13.98 -2.30
CA LYS A 63 -13.01 -13.87 -1.61
C LYS A 63 -12.84 -13.65 -0.11
N HIS A 64 -11.93 -14.37 0.54
CA HIS A 64 -11.66 -14.19 1.97
C HIS A 64 -11.17 -12.77 2.27
N ILE A 65 -10.19 -12.25 1.50
CA ILE A 65 -9.66 -10.90 1.69
C ILE A 65 -10.73 -9.84 1.41
N SER A 66 -11.54 -10.04 0.38
CA SER A 66 -12.65 -9.13 0.05
C SER A 66 -13.69 -9.07 1.17
N LEU A 67 -14.01 -10.22 1.78
CA LEU A 67 -14.90 -10.28 2.94
C LEU A 67 -14.27 -9.59 4.16
N LEU A 68 -12.97 -9.78 4.39
CA LEU A 68 -12.24 -9.11 5.47
C LEU A 68 -12.38 -7.59 5.34
N PHE A 69 -12.10 -7.04 4.15
CA PHE A 69 -12.21 -5.60 3.88
C PHE A 69 -13.63 -5.06 4.07
N ALA A 70 -14.64 -5.85 3.70
CA ALA A 70 -16.04 -5.45 3.85
C ALA A 70 -16.56 -5.55 5.30
N SER A 71 -15.95 -6.41 6.13
CA SER A 71 -16.44 -6.76 7.46
C SER A 71 -15.85 -5.93 8.60
N LEU A 72 -14.66 -5.35 8.41
CA LEU A 72 -13.94 -4.61 9.44
C LEU A 72 -13.94 -3.13 9.11
N GLU A 73 -14.36 -2.30 10.06
CA GLU A 73 -14.39 -0.84 9.89
C GLU A 73 -12.98 -0.31 9.62
N GLU A 74 -11.98 -0.86 10.30
CA GLU A 74 -10.57 -0.50 10.18
C GLU A 74 -9.97 -0.90 8.82
N ALA A 75 -10.65 -1.76 8.05
CA ALA A 75 -10.19 -2.22 6.75
C ALA A 75 -10.86 -1.49 5.57
N GLN A 76 -11.78 -0.55 5.82
CA GLN A 76 -12.57 0.11 4.78
C GLN A 76 -11.75 1.00 3.84
N ASP A 77 -10.64 1.55 4.33
CA ASP A 77 -9.73 2.36 3.51
C ASP A 77 -8.73 1.52 2.70
N TYR A 78 -8.77 0.19 2.84
CA TYR A 78 -7.88 -0.72 2.11
C TYR A 78 -8.53 -1.26 0.83
N GLY A 79 -7.69 -1.52 -0.18
CA GLY A 79 -8.13 -2.05 -1.47
C GLY A 79 -7.07 -2.92 -2.14
N LEU A 80 -7.52 -3.86 -2.98
CA LEU A 80 -6.66 -4.63 -3.86
C LEU A 80 -6.77 -4.13 -5.30
N GLU A 81 -5.64 -3.88 -5.94
CA GLU A 81 -5.56 -3.56 -7.37
C GLU A 81 -4.73 -4.61 -8.10
N LEU A 82 -5.27 -5.21 -9.15
CA LEU A 82 -4.48 -6.02 -10.10
C LEU A 82 -3.91 -5.11 -11.18
N ARG A 83 -2.58 -4.98 -11.22
CA ARG A 83 -1.88 -4.14 -12.20
C ARG A 83 -0.64 -4.84 -12.74
N LYS A 84 -0.57 -4.96 -14.07
CA LYS A 84 0.57 -5.59 -14.78
C LYS A 84 0.96 -6.95 -14.16
N LYS A 85 -0.01 -7.84 -13.94
CA LYS A 85 0.16 -9.19 -13.35
C LYS A 85 0.62 -9.22 -11.88
N HIS A 86 0.47 -8.11 -11.17
CA HIS A 86 0.81 -8.03 -9.75
C HIS A 86 -0.37 -7.45 -8.97
N TRP A 87 -0.65 -8.05 -7.83
CA TRP A 87 -1.58 -7.52 -6.85
C TRP A 87 -0.89 -6.48 -5.98
N TRP A 88 -1.56 -5.35 -5.80
CA TRP A 88 -1.16 -4.25 -4.94
C TRP A 88 -2.17 -4.11 -3.81
N LEU A 89 -1.67 -3.99 -2.58
CA LEU A 89 -2.46 -3.60 -1.42
C LEU A 89 -2.36 -2.09 -1.25
N TRP A 90 -3.47 -1.39 -1.36
CA TRP A 90 -3.58 0.06 -1.20
C TRP A 90 -4.27 0.40 0.11
N CYS A 91 -3.89 1.54 0.68
CA CYS A 91 -4.59 2.22 1.77
C CYS A 91 -4.82 3.68 1.36
N ARG A 92 -6.05 4.16 1.55
CA ARG A 92 -6.40 5.56 1.39
C ARG A 92 -6.13 6.31 2.68
N ALA A 93 -5.53 7.48 2.53
CA ALA A 93 -5.25 8.45 3.57
C ALA A 93 -5.95 9.76 3.22
N ASP A 94 -6.69 10.33 4.17
CA ASP A 94 -7.31 11.65 4.02
C ASP A 94 -6.27 12.78 3.79
N GLY A 95 -6.71 13.84 3.12
CA GLY A 95 -5.86 14.83 2.45
C GLY A 95 -4.80 15.56 3.28
N ASP A 96 -4.92 15.63 4.61
CA ASP A 96 -3.94 16.30 5.46
C ASP A 96 -2.66 15.47 5.70
N ILE A 97 -2.72 14.16 5.44
CA ILE A 97 -1.64 13.20 5.73
C ILE A 97 -0.41 13.42 4.84
N GLY A 98 -0.60 13.94 3.62
CA GLY A 98 0.48 14.28 2.70
C GLY A 98 1.42 15.38 3.19
N THR A 99 1.16 15.96 4.38
CA THR A 99 1.97 17.01 5.02
C THR A 99 2.49 16.63 6.41
N ASN A 100 2.10 15.45 6.95
CA ASN A 100 2.44 15.03 8.32
C ASN A 100 3.29 13.74 8.33
N VAL A 101 4.54 13.86 8.78
CA VAL A 101 5.51 12.75 8.84
C VAL A 101 5.05 11.62 9.76
N GLU A 102 4.50 11.93 10.94
CA GLU A 102 4.07 10.93 11.92
C GLU A 102 2.87 10.12 11.41
N GLN A 103 1.91 10.80 10.77
CA GLN A 103 0.76 10.13 10.18
C GLN A 103 1.16 9.24 9.01
N MET A 104 2.04 9.74 8.12
CA MET A 104 2.58 8.94 7.02
C MET A 104 3.33 7.70 7.54
N ALA A 105 4.17 7.86 8.56
CA ALA A 105 4.86 6.75 9.20
C ALA A 105 3.88 5.69 9.74
N SER A 106 2.85 6.13 10.48
CA SER A 106 1.81 5.25 11.01
C SER A 106 1.10 4.46 9.91
N ILE A 107 0.80 5.10 8.78
CA ILE A 107 0.11 4.45 7.65
C ILE A 107 1.00 3.43 6.97
N LEU A 108 2.28 3.76 6.75
CA LEU A 108 3.25 2.82 6.18
C LEU A 108 3.43 1.60 7.09
N ASP A 109 3.50 1.80 8.40
CA ASP A 109 3.62 0.72 9.39
C ASP A 109 2.37 -0.18 9.41
N GLN A 110 1.17 0.42 9.39
CA GLN A 110 -0.09 -0.32 9.32
C GLN A 110 -0.21 -1.11 8.00
N LEU A 111 0.12 -0.48 6.88
CA LEU A 111 0.07 -1.09 5.55
C LEU A 111 1.07 -2.25 5.42
N LEU A 112 2.27 -2.08 5.95
CA LEU A 112 3.29 -3.13 5.98
C LEU A 112 2.87 -4.30 6.88
N SER A 113 2.34 -4.02 8.06
CA SER A 113 1.81 -5.03 8.99
C SER A 113 0.66 -5.82 8.38
N PHE A 114 -0.27 -5.12 7.72
CA PHE A 114 -1.41 -5.77 7.09
C PHE A 114 -1.00 -6.61 5.88
N ARG A 115 -0.04 -6.11 5.08
CA ARG A 115 0.58 -6.89 4.02
C ARG A 115 1.19 -8.19 4.57
N HIS A 116 1.93 -8.14 5.67
CA HIS A 116 2.52 -9.34 6.27
C HIS A 116 1.46 -10.34 6.71
N TYR A 117 0.36 -9.87 7.31
CA TYR A 117 -0.79 -10.70 7.64
C TYR A 117 -1.38 -11.38 6.39
N LEU A 118 -1.64 -10.62 5.32
CA LEU A 118 -2.21 -11.15 4.08
C LEU A 118 -1.27 -12.16 3.39
N ILE A 119 0.05 -11.92 3.39
CA ILE A 119 1.03 -12.88 2.86
C ILE A 119 1.03 -14.18 3.67
N SER A 120 0.93 -14.09 5.00
CA SER A 120 0.82 -15.27 5.87
C SER A 120 -0.44 -16.08 5.54
N LEU A 121 -1.59 -15.41 5.38
CA LEU A 121 -2.85 -16.02 4.97
C LEU A 121 -2.71 -16.74 3.61
N ILE A 122 -2.17 -16.05 2.61
CA ILE A 122 -1.93 -16.61 1.26
C ILE A 122 -1.04 -17.86 1.34
N SER A 123 0.04 -17.78 2.12
CA SER A 123 1.03 -18.86 2.25
C SER A 123 0.44 -20.10 2.94
N ASN A 124 -0.46 -19.91 3.92
CA ASN A 124 -1.13 -21.00 4.61
C ASN A 124 -2.16 -21.70 3.73
N HIS A 125 -2.85 -20.97 2.84
CA HIS A 125 -3.77 -21.56 1.89
C HIS A 125 -3.10 -22.23 0.69
N SER A 126 -1.86 -21.87 0.35
CA SER A 126 -1.10 -22.50 -0.74
C SER A 126 -0.49 -23.86 -0.39
N LYS A 127 -0.53 -24.26 0.89
CA LYS A 127 0.01 -25.54 1.39
C LYS A 127 -1.05 -26.64 1.55
N ASN A 128 -2.31 -26.31 1.34
CA ASN A 128 -3.45 -27.23 1.36
C ASN A 128 -3.93 -27.51 -0.07
#